data_AF-A0A1H7W176-F1
#
_entry.id   AF-A0A1H7W176-F1
#
_cell.length_a   1.000
_cell.length_b   1.000
_cell.length_c   1.000
_cell.angle_alpha   90.00
_cell.angle_beta   90.00
_cell.angle_gamma   90.00
#
_symmetry.space_group_name_H-M   'P 1'
#
loop_
_entity.id
_entity.type
_entity.pdbx_description
1 polymer ?
#
loop_
_entity_poly.entity_id
_entity_poly.type
_entity_poly.pdbx_seq_one_letter_code
_entity_poly.pdbx_strand_id
1 'polypeptide(L)' 'MKKYLPLMVLIFSSALGLSFLLVVLRVIWFPPASMGMMMGKHRMFHHLSYLFSQTFLFTFLIGIIVAIIWLLFKKTNN' A
#
# COMPACT_ATOMS: atom_id res chain seq x y z
N MET A 1 23.02 7.15 14.08
CA MET A 1 22.02 6.35 13.32
C MET A 1 20.60 6.33 13.91
N LYS A 2 20.37 6.57 15.22
CA LYS A 2 19.01 6.57 15.82
C LYS A 2 18.08 7.68 15.30
N LYS A 3 18.60 8.77 14.70
CA LYS A 3 17.81 9.89 14.18
C LYS A 3 17.10 9.60 12.84
N TYR A 4 17.61 8.67 12.02
CA TYR A 4 17.01 8.34 10.72
C TYR A 4 15.93 7.27 10.83
N LEU A 5 15.95 6.46 11.89
CA LEU A 5 14.92 5.47 12.20
C LEU A 5 13.52 6.08 12.30
N PRO A 6 13.28 7.13 13.12
CA PRO A 6 11.96 7.76 13.18
C PRO A 6 11.57 8.38 11.83
N LEU A 7 12.54 8.91 11.07
CA LEU A 7 12.28 9.50 9.75
C LEU A 7 11.88 8.43 8.72
N MET A 8 12.50 7.25 8.73
CA MET A 8 12.11 6.11 7.89
C MET A 8 10.72 5.58 8.27
N VAL A 9 10.41 5.46 9.56
CA VAL A 9 9.07 5.07 10.02
C VAL A 9 8.02 6.08 9.55
N LEU A 10 8.34 7.38 9.62
CA LEU A 10 7.45 8.44 9.17
C LEU A 10 7.22 8.39 7.65
N ILE A 11 8.27 8.19 6.85
CA ILE A 11 8.15 7.98 5.40
C ILE A 11 7.28 6.76 5.09
N PHE A 12 7.52 5.64 5.77
CA PHE A 12 6.76 4.40 5.55
C PHE A 12 5.28 4.59 5.92
N SER A 13 5.00 5.24 7.05
CA SER A 13 3.63 5.53 7.49
C SER A 13 2.90 6.48 6.53
N SER A 14 3.60 7.50 6.02
CA SER A 14 3.06 8.41 5.01
C SER A 14 2.76 7.70 3.68
N ALA A 15 3.65 6.80 3.24
CA ALA A 15 3.45 5.99 2.04
C ALA A 15 2.26 5.02 2.17
N LEU A 16 2.08 4.42 3.35
CA LEU A 16 0.89 3.62 3.68
C LEU A 16 -0.39 4.46 3.62
N GLY A 17 -0.37 5.66 4.22
CA GLY A 17 -1.51 6.58 4.18
C GLY A 17 -1.88 6.98 2.75
N LEU A 18 -0.88 7.36 1.94
CA LEU A 18 -1.07 7.73 0.53
C LEU A 18 -1.63 6.58 -0.31
N SER A 19 -1.12 5.36 -0.11
CA SER A 19 -1.62 4.18 -0.84
C SER A 19 -3.05 3.83 -0.45
N PHE A 20 -3.44 3.99 0.82
CA PHE A 20 -4.84 3.91 1.24
C PHE A 20 -5.72 4.97 0.55
N LEU A 21 -5.23 6.22 0.49
CA LEU A 21 -5.93 7.33 -0.15
C LEU A 21 -6.16 7.06 -1.64
N LEU A 22 -5.19 6.47 -2.33
CA LEU A 22 -5.33 6.03 -3.72
C LEU A 22 -6.37 4.93 -3.90
N VAL A 23 -6.47 3.98 -2.96
CA VAL A 23 -7.52 2.95 -2.98
C VAL A 23 -8.90 3.59 -2.84
N VAL A 24 -9.06 4.49 -1.87
CA VAL A 24 -10.32 5.20 -1.65
C VAL A 24 -10.71 6.03 -2.88
N LEU A 25 -9.77 6.81 -3.43
CA LEU A 25 -9.96 7.57 -4.67
C LEU A 25 -10.39 6.66 -5.82
N ARG A 26 -9.72 5.52 -6.02
CA ARG A 26 -10.04 4.57 -7.08
C ARG A 26 -11.44 3.97 -6.91
N VAL A 27 -11.85 3.67 -5.68
CA VAL A 27 -13.19 3.14 -5.37
C VAL A 27 -14.27 4.20 -5.55
N ILE A 28 -14.00 5.46 -5.22
CA ILE A 28 -14.94 6.58 -5.41
C ILE A 28 -15.06 6.97 -6.89
N TRP A 29 -13.95 6.98 -7.63
CA TRP A 29 -13.89 7.41 -9.03
C TRP A 29 -14.37 6.33 -10.00
N PHE A 30 -14.12 5.07 -9.66
CA PHE A 30 -14.65 3.91 -10.34
C PHE A 30 -15.53 3.13 -9.37
N PRO A 31 -16.65 3.72 -8.92
CA PRO A 31 -17.59 2.98 -8.13
C PRO A 31 -18.06 1.83 -9.00
N PRO A 32 -18.22 0.61 -8.48
CA PRO A 32 -18.64 -0.52 -9.28
C PRO A 32 -20.08 -0.36 -9.78
N ALA A 33 -20.68 0.83 -9.83
CA ALA A 33 -22.10 1.08 -10.11
C ALA A 33 -22.61 0.45 -11.42
N SER A 34 -21.80 0.36 -12.49
CA SER A 34 -22.20 -0.35 -13.72
C SER A 34 -22.07 -1.87 -13.61
N MET A 35 -21.18 -2.38 -12.75
CA MET A 35 -21.07 -3.80 -12.41
C MET A 35 -21.96 -4.21 -11.23
N GLY A 36 -22.37 -3.29 -10.36
CA GLY A 36 -23.01 -3.52 -9.08
C GLY A 36 -24.48 -3.86 -9.20
N MET A 37 -25.10 -3.52 -10.34
CA MET A 37 -26.42 -4.06 -10.71
C MET A 37 -26.36 -5.54 -11.11
N MET A 38 -25.22 -6.07 -11.57
CA MET A 38 -25.06 -7.47 -12.00
C MET A 38 -24.21 -8.33 -11.04
N MET A 39 -23.39 -7.68 -10.21
CA MET A 39 -22.41 -8.32 -9.34
C MET A 39 -22.98 -8.31 -7.92
N GLY A 40 -23.57 -9.44 -7.53
CA GLY A 40 -24.16 -9.62 -6.20
C GLY A 40 -23.19 -9.22 -5.08
N LYS A 41 -23.74 -8.76 -3.96
CA LYS A 41 -23.02 -8.18 -2.79
C LYS A 41 -21.75 -8.93 -2.39
N HIS A 42 -21.76 -10.26 -2.47
CA HIS A 42 -20.61 -11.11 -2.16
C HIS A 42 -19.40 -10.87 -3.08
N ARG A 43 -19.61 -10.76 -4.40
CA ARG A 43 -18.54 -10.53 -5.38
C ARG A 43 -17.98 -9.12 -5.30
N MET A 44 -18.81 -8.13 -4.96
CA MET A 44 -18.37 -6.76 -4.72
C MET A 44 -17.43 -6.68 -3.50
N PHE A 45 -17.79 -7.37 -2.40
CA PHE A 45 -16.93 -7.43 -1.21
C PHE A 45 -15.60 -8.13 -1.51
N HIS A 46 -15.64 -9.25 -2.24
CA HIS A 46 -14.42 -9.95 -2.65
C HIS A 46 -13.53 -9.07 -3.53
N HIS A 47 -14.10 -8.33 -4.48
CA HIS A 47 -13.34 -7.43 -5.35
C HIS A 47 -12.70 -6.28 -4.56
N LEU A 48 -13.44 -5.65 -3.64
CA LEU A 48 -12.90 -4.60 -2.76
C LEU A 48 -11.80 -5.14 -1.85
N SER A 49 -12.01 -6.30 -1.23
CA SER A 49 -11.02 -6.96 -0.38
C SER A 49 -9.76 -7.35 -1.17
N TYR A 50 -9.92 -7.79 -2.41
CA TYR A 50 -8.82 -8.11 -3.31
C TYR A 50 -8.02 -6.86 -3.69
N LEU A 51 -8.70 -5.79 -4.08
CA LEU A 51 -8.07 -4.53 -4.48
C LEU A 51 -7.29 -3.92 -3.31
N PHE A 52 -7.87 -3.99 -2.10
CA PHE A 52 -7.25 -3.58 -0.86
C PHE A 52 -6.02 -4.44 -0.53
N SER A 53 -6.14 -5.76 -0.61
CA SER A 53 -5.03 -6.69 -0.34
C SER A 53 -3.88 -6.50 -1.34
N GLN A 54 -4.20 -6.30 -2.63
CA GLN A 54 -3.20 -6.09 -3.67
C GLN A 54 -2.41 -4.79 -3.46
N THR A 55 -3.08 -3.70 -3.12
CA THR A 55 -2.43 -2.42 -2.83
C THR A 55 -1.61 -2.47 -1.55
N PHE A 56 -2.13 -3.12 -0.50
CA PHE A 56 -1.37 -3.34 0.73
C PHE A 56 -0.10 -4.17 0.48
N LEU A 57 -0.19 -5.27 -0.26
CA LEU A 57 0.94 -6.12 -0.62
C LEU A 57 1.99 -5.36 -1.44
N PHE A 58 1.55 -4.55 -2.41
CA PHE A 58 2.47 -3.72 -3.20
C PHE A 58 3.23 -2.72 -2.34
N THR A 59 2.55 -1.98 -1.46
CA THR A 59 3.19 -1.03 -0.54
C THR A 59 4.17 -1.74 0.40
N PHE A 60 3.79 -2.91 0.90
CA PHE A 60 4.64 -3.71 1.79
C PHE A 60 5.90 -4.22 1.08
N LEU A 61 5.78 -4.72 -0.16
CA LEU A 61 6.91 -5.14 -0.99
C LEU A 61 7.90 -4.00 -1.23
N ILE A 62 7.40 -2.80 -1.57
CA ILE A 62 8.24 -1.62 -1.74
C ILE A 62 8.99 -1.28 -0.44
N GLY A 63 8.30 -1.34 0.70
CA GLY A 63 8.91 -1.14 2.01
C GLY A 63 10.06 -2.11 2.31
N ILE A 64 9.87 -3.39 2.00
CA ILE A 64 10.91 -4.41 2.16
C ILE A 64 12.12 -4.13 1.27
N ILE A 65 11.90 -3.80 -0.01
CA ILE A 65 12.99 -3.50 -0.95
C ILE A 65 13.82 -2.32 -0.44
N VAL A 66 13.17 -1.25 0.00
CA VAL A 66 13.85 -0.07 0.58
C VAL A 66 14.65 -0.45 1.82
N ALA A 67 14.10 -1.30 2.70
CA ALA A 67 14.80 -1.77 3.90
C ALA A 67 16.03 -2.63 3.55
N ILE A 68 15.93 -3.52 2.56
CA ILE A 68 17.04 -4.35 2.10
C ILE A 68 18.15 -3.48 1.50
N ILE A 69 17.79 -2.53 0.63
CA ILE A 69 18.75 -1.58 0.04
C ILE A 69 19.48 -0.83 1.16
N TRP A 70 18.76 -0.35 2.17
CA TRP A 70 19.36 0.34 3.30
C TRP A 70 20.34 -0.54 4.09
N LEU A 71 20.00 -1.80 4.34
CA LEU A 71 20.89 -2.75 5.02
C LEU A 71 22.17 -3.00 4.21
N LEU A 72 22.07 -3.12 2.89
CA LEU A 72 23.23 -3.30 2.00
C LEU A 72 24.14 -2.06 2.02
N PHE A 73 23.59 -0.86 1.89
CA PHE A 73 24.36 0.39 1.98
C PHE A 73 25.02 0.57 3.36
N LYS A 74 24.32 0.22 4.44
CA LYS A 74 24.88 0.28 5.79
C LYS A 74 26.04 -0.70 5.96
N LYS A 75 25.97 -1.89 5.36
CA LYS A 75 27.05 -2.89 5.41
C LYS A 75 28.26 -2.47 4.56
N THR A 76 28.05 -1.79 3.43
CA THR A 76 29.14 -1.27 2.59
C THR A 76 29.88 -0.09 3.22
N ASN A 77 29.17 0.75 3.99
CA ASN A 77 29.73 1.98 4.57
C ASN A 77 30.30 1.80 5.99
N ASN A 78 30.31 0.57 6.51
CA ASN A 78 30.90 0.17 7.80
C ASN A 78 32.06 -0.79 7.52
#